data_AF-A0A6J7HXK2-F1
#
_entry.id   AF-A0A6J7HXK2-F1
#
_cell.length_a   1.000
_cell.length_b   1.000
_cell.length_c   1.000
_cell.angle_alpha   90.00
_cell.angle_beta   90.00
_cell.angle_gamma   90.00
#
_symmetry.space_group_name_H-M   'P 1'
#
loop_
_entity.id
_entity.type
_entity.pdbx_description
1 polymer ?
#
loop_
_entity_poly.entity_id
_entity_poly.type
_entity_poly.pdbx_seq_one_letter_code
_entity_poly.pdbx_strand_id
1 'polypeptide(L)'
;MSTEDEAASYLADTSHAVTPDALLAARDPHLQSAGLYAWWVDKEGAALLSQGVGHAVEAGLIYVGQAGATQWPSGKQSGSTLWKRLSRDHLGKRATKSTLRRLLGSLRASAFSHREVDEAELTQWMQDHLQVSTFPVEDRDGLKKLETSVLVALDPPLNVDEMPPTALRVEAKRLRSSFFGANAPHTHAPIVGNHKVEAAAIHWVLVYERGQGREARDSRHQGEAADVISSGRVIEVKAYGGSARGSDLWLEVRQVEEARQNPDFHVYVVENVRQGDPSLFRLIDLHGETLAQLLERATEQHYYTVPLPVAVYDAVRGQSEPN
;
A
#
# COMPACT_ATOMS: atom_id res chain seq x y z
N MET A 1 32.70 -24.58 1.01
CA MET A 1 31.93 -23.37 1.35
C MET A 1 30.47 -23.76 1.26
N SER A 2 29.65 -23.49 2.28
CA SER A 2 28.21 -23.77 2.17
C SER A 2 27.58 -22.78 1.17
N THR A 3 26.41 -23.11 0.61
CA THR A 3 25.67 -22.15 -0.25
C THR A 3 25.35 -20.85 0.48
N GLU A 4 25.19 -20.91 1.81
CA GLU A 4 24.97 -19.75 2.67
C GLU A 4 26.21 -18.83 2.71
N ASP A 5 27.40 -19.41 2.93
CA ASP A 5 28.67 -18.68 2.94
C ASP A 5 29.02 -18.11 1.55
N GLU A 6 28.69 -18.87 0.50
CA GLU A 6 28.88 -18.45 -0.90
C GLU A 6 28.01 -17.25 -1.23
N ALA A 7 26.71 -17.32 -0.95
CA ALA A 7 25.78 -16.23 -1.19
C ALA A 7 26.16 -14.99 -0.39
N ALA A 8 26.53 -15.14 0.89
CA ALA A 8 26.97 -14.02 1.72
C ALA A 8 28.25 -13.38 1.17
N SER A 9 29.27 -14.18 0.85
CA SER A 9 30.53 -13.68 0.29
C SER A 9 30.33 -12.99 -1.06
N TYR A 10 29.51 -13.56 -1.94
CA TYR A 10 29.20 -12.99 -3.23
C TYR A 10 28.46 -11.64 -3.09
N LEU A 11 27.42 -11.60 -2.25
CA LEU A 11 26.64 -10.37 -2.06
C LEU A 11 27.44 -9.27 -1.35
N ALA A 12 28.43 -9.64 -0.52
CA ALA A 12 29.36 -8.75 0.16
C ALA A 12 30.52 -8.25 -0.72
N ASP A 13 30.74 -8.83 -1.91
CA ASP A 13 31.75 -8.33 -2.84
C ASP A 13 31.18 -7.24 -3.75
N THR A 14 31.62 -6.01 -3.51
CA THR A 14 31.29 -4.83 -4.34
C THR A 14 31.63 -5.00 -5.82
N SER A 15 32.56 -5.89 -6.19
CA SER A 15 32.90 -6.16 -7.59
C SER A 15 31.73 -6.76 -8.40
N HIS A 16 30.74 -7.33 -7.70
CA HIS A 16 29.50 -7.85 -8.29
C HIS A 16 28.35 -6.83 -8.28
N ALA A 17 28.54 -5.65 -7.71
CA ALA A 17 27.52 -4.62 -7.65
C ALA A 17 27.54 -3.75 -8.92
N VAL A 18 26.36 -3.52 -9.49
CA VAL A 18 26.17 -2.66 -10.67
C VAL A 18 25.25 -1.50 -10.35
N THR A 19 25.35 -0.41 -11.10
CA THR A 19 24.42 0.72 -10.95
C THR A 19 23.02 0.32 -11.44
N PRO A 20 21.94 0.98 -10.95
CA PRO A 20 20.59 0.75 -11.43
C PRO A 20 20.44 0.84 -12.95
N ASP A 21 21.08 1.81 -13.59
CA ASP A 21 21.01 1.97 -15.04
C ASP A 21 21.71 0.84 -15.79
N ALA A 22 22.87 0.39 -15.29
CA ALA A 22 23.58 -0.75 -15.86
C ALA A 22 22.76 -2.05 -15.71
N LEU A 23 22.13 -2.28 -14.55
CA LEU A 23 21.24 -3.41 -14.32
C LEU A 23 20.09 -3.44 -15.34
N LEU A 24 19.43 -2.28 -15.54
CA LEU A 24 18.29 -2.16 -16.46
C LEU A 24 18.72 -2.32 -17.92
N ALA A 25 19.91 -1.86 -18.28
CA ALA A 25 20.47 -1.97 -19.62
C ALA A 25 20.90 -3.41 -19.96
N ALA A 26 21.51 -4.12 -19.01
CA ALA A 26 22.06 -5.47 -19.24
C ALA A 26 20.98 -6.50 -19.61
N ARG A 27 19.76 -6.36 -19.04
CA ARG A 27 18.63 -7.29 -19.24
C ARG A 27 19.03 -8.77 -19.05
N ASP A 28 19.88 -9.02 -18.06
CA ASP A 28 20.42 -10.35 -17.80
C ASP A 28 19.29 -11.40 -17.65
N PRO A 29 19.26 -12.44 -18.51
CA PRO A 29 18.28 -13.52 -18.41
C PRO A 29 18.25 -14.22 -17.05
N HIS A 30 19.38 -14.28 -16.34
CA HIS A 30 19.46 -14.90 -15.01
C HIS A 30 18.59 -14.18 -13.98
N LEU A 31 18.28 -12.89 -14.19
CA LEU A 31 17.36 -12.13 -13.33
C LEU A 31 15.90 -12.53 -13.51
N GLN A 32 15.55 -13.38 -14.47
CA GLN A 32 14.21 -13.97 -14.59
C GLN A 32 13.96 -15.11 -13.59
N SER A 33 14.91 -15.38 -12.70
CA SER A 33 14.79 -16.38 -11.64
C SER A 33 14.47 -15.77 -10.26
N ALA A 34 14.26 -16.63 -9.27
CA ALA A 34 14.21 -16.24 -7.86
C ALA A 34 15.64 -16.01 -7.35
N GLY A 35 15.81 -15.31 -6.23
CA GLY A 35 17.14 -15.06 -5.69
C GLY A 35 17.19 -14.02 -4.59
N LEU A 36 18.42 -13.73 -4.19
CA LEU A 36 18.76 -12.65 -3.27
C LEU A 36 19.31 -11.45 -4.03
N TYR A 37 19.21 -10.28 -3.42
CA TYR A 37 19.87 -9.07 -3.87
C TYR A 37 20.35 -8.26 -2.66
N ALA A 38 21.45 -7.53 -2.84
CA ALA A 38 21.98 -6.61 -1.83
C ALA A 38 22.16 -5.22 -2.43
N TRP A 39 21.76 -4.21 -1.68
CA TRP A 39 21.93 -2.81 -2.03
C TRP A 39 23.11 -2.21 -1.29
N TRP A 40 23.89 -1.47 -2.05
CA TRP A 40 25.08 -0.76 -1.63
C TRP A 40 24.86 0.73 -1.78
N VAL A 41 25.41 1.51 -0.87
CA VAL A 41 25.40 2.98 -0.95
C VAL A 41 26.82 3.52 -0.96
N ASP A 42 27.05 4.55 -1.76
CA ASP A 42 28.30 5.30 -1.73
C ASP A 42 28.41 6.18 -0.46
N LYS A 43 29.53 6.91 -0.35
CA LYS A 43 29.80 7.78 0.81
C LYS A 43 28.84 8.96 0.93
N GLU A 44 28.41 9.55 -0.18
CA GLU A 44 27.54 10.73 -0.18
C GLU A 44 26.11 10.33 0.18
N GLY A 45 25.62 9.24 -0.39
CA GLY A 45 24.35 8.63 -0.03
C GLY A 45 24.33 8.21 1.43
N ALA A 46 25.39 7.56 1.94
CA ALA A 46 25.49 7.17 3.34
C ALA A 46 25.43 8.38 4.30
N ALA A 47 26.10 9.49 3.94
CA ALA A 47 26.05 10.72 4.71
C ALA A 47 24.64 11.31 4.79
N LEU A 48 23.92 11.33 3.66
CA LEU A 48 22.52 11.77 3.61
C LEU A 48 21.61 10.88 4.46
N LEU A 49 21.77 9.55 4.36
CA LEU A 49 20.99 8.62 5.17
C LEU A 49 21.28 8.80 6.68
N SER A 50 22.55 9.04 7.02
CA SER A 50 22.98 9.31 8.39
C SER A 50 22.34 10.58 8.95
N GLN A 51 22.31 11.66 8.16
CA GLN A 51 21.62 12.90 8.51
C GLN A 51 20.13 12.66 8.75
N GLY A 52 19.49 11.87 7.88
CA GLY A 52 18.06 11.58 7.96
C GLY A 52 17.66 10.77 9.19
N VAL A 53 18.46 9.76 9.54
CA VAL A 53 18.17 8.86 10.67
C VAL A 53 18.75 9.37 12.00
N GLY A 54 19.68 10.32 11.99
CA GLY A 54 20.35 10.82 13.20
C GLY A 54 21.36 9.83 13.82
N HIS A 55 21.72 8.77 13.10
CA HIS A 55 22.71 7.76 13.47
C HIS A 55 23.63 7.46 12.29
N ALA A 56 24.87 7.04 12.55
CA ALA A 56 25.83 6.75 11.49
C ALA A 56 25.38 5.56 10.64
N VAL A 57 25.23 5.79 9.33
CA VAL A 57 25.13 4.79 8.28
C VAL A 57 26.46 4.82 7.54
N GLU A 58 27.22 3.72 7.58
CA GLU A 58 28.48 3.62 6.85
C GLU A 58 28.24 3.39 5.35
N ALA A 59 29.15 3.87 4.52
CA ALA A 59 29.17 3.54 3.10
C ALA A 59 29.42 2.05 2.91
N GLY A 60 28.73 1.42 1.97
CA GLY A 60 28.80 -0.03 1.76
C GLY A 60 27.42 -0.69 1.70
N LEU A 61 27.37 -1.96 2.09
CA LEU A 61 26.15 -2.78 2.05
C LEU A 61 25.17 -2.31 3.11
N ILE A 62 23.97 -1.90 2.67
CA ILE A 62 22.96 -1.34 3.57
C ILE A 62 21.72 -2.22 3.73
N TYR A 63 21.41 -3.06 2.75
CA TYR A 63 20.18 -3.83 2.73
C TYR A 63 20.31 -5.10 1.91
N VAL A 64 19.70 -6.19 2.37
CA VAL A 64 19.55 -7.46 1.64
C VAL A 64 18.08 -7.83 1.58
N GLY A 65 17.64 -8.41 0.46
CA GLY A 65 16.30 -8.99 0.38
C GLY A 65 16.21 -10.10 -0.66
N GLN A 66 15.03 -10.73 -0.72
CA GLN A 66 14.73 -11.78 -1.69
C GLN A 66 13.62 -11.44 -2.69
N ALA A 67 13.63 -12.17 -3.80
CA ALA A 67 12.53 -12.27 -4.73
C ALA A 67 12.23 -13.73 -5.07
N GLY A 68 10.94 -14.08 -5.13
CA GLY A 68 10.50 -15.37 -5.66
C GLY A 68 10.41 -16.52 -4.65
N ALA A 69 10.63 -16.27 -3.35
CA ALA A 69 10.51 -17.31 -2.32
C ALA A 69 9.09 -17.89 -2.22
N THR A 70 9.02 -19.19 -1.93
CA THR A 70 7.77 -19.89 -1.61
C THR A 70 7.14 -19.33 -0.33
N GLN A 71 5.84 -19.07 -0.38
CA GLN A 71 5.09 -18.54 0.76
C GLN A 71 4.58 -19.69 1.63
N TRP A 72 5.01 -19.70 2.88
CA TRP A 72 4.55 -20.66 3.90
C TRP A 72 3.50 -20.02 4.82
N PRO A 73 2.49 -20.79 5.29
CA PRO A 73 2.34 -22.24 5.15
C PRO A 73 1.63 -22.70 3.85
N SER A 74 1.19 -21.79 2.98
CA SER A 74 0.36 -22.14 1.82
C SER A 74 1.09 -22.92 0.72
N GLY A 75 2.42 -23.03 0.78
CA GLY A 75 3.25 -23.69 -0.24
C GLY A 75 3.25 -22.98 -1.60
N LYS A 76 2.64 -21.79 -1.69
CA LYS A 76 2.47 -21.09 -2.96
C LYS A 76 3.78 -20.44 -3.38
N GLN A 77 4.33 -20.90 -4.50
CA GLN A 77 5.50 -20.27 -5.11
C GLN A 77 5.16 -18.85 -5.61
N SER A 78 6.02 -17.89 -5.29
CA SER A 78 5.87 -16.52 -5.79
C SER A 78 6.25 -16.46 -7.28
N GLY A 79 5.40 -15.81 -8.08
CA GLY A 79 5.71 -15.49 -9.49
C GLY A 79 6.64 -14.28 -9.67
N SER A 80 7.14 -13.71 -8.55
CA SER A 80 8.12 -12.63 -8.59
C SER A 80 9.50 -13.18 -8.93
N THR A 81 10.29 -12.37 -9.62
CA THR A 81 11.67 -12.66 -10.04
C THR A 81 12.57 -11.52 -9.58
N LEU A 82 13.88 -11.72 -9.56
CA LEU A 82 14.84 -10.64 -9.30
C LEU A 82 14.58 -9.44 -10.21
N TRP A 83 14.37 -9.68 -11.51
CA TRP A 83 14.05 -8.64 -12.48
C TRP A 83 12.79 -7.88 -12.12
N LYS A 84 11.66 -8.56 -11.83
CA LYS A 84 10.40 -7.89 -11.46
C LYS A 84 10.59 -7.07 -10.19
N ARG A 85 11.21 -7.64 -9.16
CA ARG A 85 11.44 -6.97 -7.87
C ARG A 85 12.31 -5.72 -8.05
N LEU A 86 13.46 -5.83 -8.71
CA LEU A 86 14.40 -4.73 -8.87
C LEU A 86 13.87 -3.67 -9.84
N SER A 87 13.48 -4.05 -11.06
CA SER A 87 13.06 -3.08 -12.09
C SER A 87 11.69 -2.44 -11.84
N ARG A 88 10.72 -3.19 -11.27
CA ARG A 88 9.34 -2.71 -11.11
C ARG A 88 9.00 -2.28 -9.69
N ASP A 89 9.50 -2.97 -8.67
CA ASP A 89 9.15 -2.63 -7.28
C ASP A 89 10.13 -1.57 -6.72
N HIS A 90 11.45 -1.80 -6.81
CA HIS A 90 12.45 -0.87 -6.27
C HIS A 90 12.73 0.33 -7.19
N LEU A 91 12.85 0.10 -8.50
CA LEU A 91 13.17 1.15 -9.48
C LEU A 91 11.91 1.72 -10.17
N GLY A 92 10.73 1.12 -9.97
CA GLY A 92 9.48 1.51 -10.64
C GLY A 92 8.77 2.74 -10.08
N LYS A 93 9.51 3.69 -9.48
CA LYS A 93 9.06 5.03 -9.09
C LYS A 93 7.84 5.12 -8.15
N ARG A 94 7.56 4.06 -7.37
CA ARG A 94 6.49 4.08 -6.35
C ARG A 94 6.98 3.44 -5.05
N ALA A 95 7.24 4.26 -4.04
CA ALA A 95 7.69 3.84 -2.72
C ALA A 95 6.71 2.88 -2.06
N THR A 96 5.41 3.07 -2.23
CA THR A 96 4.38 2.18 -1.63
C THR A 96 4.50 0.70 -2.02
N LYS A 97 5.20 0.38 -3.12
CA LYS A 97 5.40 -1.00 -3.60
C LYS A 97 6.69 -1.67 -3.08
N SER A 98 7.53 -0.95 -2.33
CA SER A 98 8.83 -1.43 -1.91
C SER A 98 9.16 -1.02 -0.48
N THR A 99 9.38 -2.02 0.39
CA THR A 99 9.81 -1.78 1.79
C THR A 99 11.10 -0.98 1.85
N LEU A 100 12.05 -1.26 0.95
CA LEU A 100 13.29 -0.50 0.82
C LEU A 100 13.04 0.96 0.44
N ARG A 101 12.22 1.22 -0.60
CA ARG A 101 11.92 2.61 -1.00
C ARG A 101 11.21 3.37 0.11
N ARG A 102 10.28 2.74 0.84
CA ARG A 102 9.62 3.37 2.00
C ARG A 102 10.65 3.79 3.04
N LEU A 103 11.62 2.91 3.32
CA LEU A 103 12.67 3.21 4.29
C LEU A 103 13.56 4.35 3.80
N LEU A 104 14.19 4.22 2.62
CA LEU A 104 15.09 5.22 2.04
C LEU A 104 14.39 6.58 1.85
N GLY A 105 13.16 6.58 1.34
CA GLY A 105 12.35 7.78 1.17
C GLY A 105 12.09 8.50 2.49
N SER A 106 11.80 7.76 3.56
CA SER A 106 11.56 8.34 4.88
C SER A 106 12.82 8.96 5.48
N LEU A 107 13.97 8.28 5.31
CA LEU A 107 15.26 8.81 5.77
C LEU A 107 15.63 10.08 5.00
N ARG A 108 15.50 10.07 3.66
CA ARG A 108 15.73 11.25 2.83
C ARG A 108 14.80 12.40 3.18
N ALA A 109 13.50 12.15 3.30
CA ALA A 109 12.53 13.18 3.66
C ALA A 109 12.86 13.78 5.03
N SER A 110 13.24 12.96 6.01
CA SER A 110 13.72 13.41 7.32
C SER A 110 14.96 14.30 7.22
N ALA A 111 15.95 13.94 6.39
CA ALA A 111 17.18 14.71 6.22
C ALA A 111 16.93 16.16 5.74
N PHE A 112 15.91 16.36 4.92
CA PHE A 112 15.48 17.67 4.41
C PHE A 112 14.31 18.27 5.18
N SER A 113 13.86 17.66 6.28
CA SER A 113 12.67 18.08 7.04
C SER A 113 11.38 18.15 6.19
N HIS A 114 11.29 17.33 5.14
CA HIS A 114 10.10 17.20 4.31
C HIS A 114 9.03 16.39 5.06
N ARG A 115 7.76 16.75 4.85
CA ARG A 115 6.61 16.04 5.43
C ARG A 115 6.18 14.81 4.64
N GLU A 116 6.61 14.73 3.39
CA GLU A 116 6.25 13.66 2.45
C GLU A 116 7.49 13.18 1.69
N VAL A 117 7.39 11.99 1.11
CA VAL A 117 8.45 11.42 0.27
C VAL A 117 8.25 11.89 -1.17
N ASP A 118 9.21 12.66 -1.68
CA ASP A 118 9.28 12.98 -3.10
C ASP A 118 9.82 11.77 -3.90
N GLU A 119 8.95 11.19 -4.73
CA GLU A 119 9.27 10.00 -5.53
C GLU A 119 10.28 10.26 -6.65
N ALA A 120 10.27 11.46 -7.23
CA ALA A 120 11.18 11.82 -8.31
C ALA A 120 12.58 12.00 -7.75
N GLU A 121 12.70 12.76 -6.66
CA GLU A 121 13.98 12.95 -5.99
C GLU A 121 14.51 11.66 -5.35
N LEU A 122 13.65 10.81 -4.77
CA LEU A 122 14.07 9.50 -4.27
C LEU A 122 14.59 8.61 -5.40
N THR A 123 13.88 8.59 -6.54
CA THR A 123 14.33 7.82 -7.71
C THR A 123 15.69 8.29 -8.19
N GLN A 124 15.88 9.60 -8.34
CA GLN A 124 17.14 10.17 -8.77
C GLN A 124 18.27 9.83 -7.79
N TRP A 125 18.04 10.03 -6.48
CA TRP A 125 19.01 9.69 -5.44
C TRP A 125 19.39 8.21 -5.45
N MET A 126 18.42 7.31 -5.67
CA MET A 126 18.71 5.87 -5.80
C MET A 126 19.54 5.55 -7.04
N GLN A 127 19.35 6.26 -8.15
CA GLN A 127 20.16 6.08 -9.37
C GLN A 127 21.59 6.57 -9.17
N ASP A 128 21.75 7.69 -8.46
CA ASP A 128 23.05 8.34 -8.29
C ASP A 128 23.93 7.63 -7.26
N HIS A 129 23.34 7.16 -6.16
CA HIS A 129 24.12 6.73 -4.98
C HIS A 129 24.08 5.24 -4.67
N LEU A 130 23.23 4.46 -5.37
CA LEU A 130 23.11 3.04 -5.09
C LEU A 130 23.76 2.16 -6.15
N GLN A 131 24.22 1.01 -5.69
CA GLN A 131 24.54 -0.13 -6.54
C GLN A 131 23.81 -1.37 -6.00
N VAL A 132 23.66 -2.38 -6.84
CA VAL A 132 22.99 -3.63 -6.47
C VAL A 132 23.76 -4.84 -6.98
N SER A 133 23.97 -5.81 -6.10
CA SER A 133 24.45 -7.16 -6.46
C SER A 133 23.28 -8.14 -6.37
N THR A 134 23.31 -9.18 -7.22
CA THR A 134 22.22 -10.17 -7.32
C THR A 134 22.76 -11.59 -7.31
N PHE A 135 22.12 -12.47 -6.56
CA PHE A 135 22.47 -13.89 -6.47
C PHE A 135 21.24 -14.75 -6.82
N PRO A 136 21.11 -15.17 -8.09
CA PRO A 136 20.08 -16.10 -8.55
C PRO A 136 20.11 -17.42 -7.78
N VAL A 137 18.94 -18.00 -7.48
CA VAL A 137 18.82 -19.35 -6.90
C VAL A 137 17.76 -20.17 -7.62
N GLU A 138 18.01 -21.47 -7.71
CA GLU A 138 17.05 -22.44 -8.24
C GLU A 138 16.04 -22.89 -7.18
N ASP A 139 16.51 -23.17 -5.95
CA ASP A 139 15.67 -23.62 -4.84
C ASP A 139 14.89 -22.44 -4.21
N ARG A 140 13.60 -22.36 -4.55
CA ARG A 140 12.67 -21.36 -4.02
C ARG A 140 12.15 -21.68 -2.63
N ASP A 141 12.17 -22.95 -2.23
CA ASP A 141 11.64 -23.40 -0.95
C ASP A 141 12.64 -23.11 0.16
N GLY A 142 13.94 -23.27 -0.12
CA GLY A 142 15.05 -22.90 0.76
C GLY A 142 15.37 -21.40 0.81
N LEU A 143 14.90 -20.59 -0.14
CA LEU A 143 15.32 -19.19 -0.29
C LEU A 143 15.09 -18.32 0.96
N LYS A 144 13.99 -18.51 1.70
CA LYS A 144 13.75 -17.74 2.94
C LYS A 144 14.75 -18.08 4.05
N LYS A 145 15.13 -19.36 4.15
CA LYS A 145 16.16 -19.81 5.10
C LYS A 145 17.52 -19.24 4.69
N LEU A 146 17.85 -19.31 3.40
CA LEU A 146 19.08 -18.74 2.85
C LEU A 146 19.17 -17.22 3.12
N GLU A 147 18.09 -16.46 2.87
CA GLU A 147 18.00 -15.04 3.22
C GLU A 147 18.30 -14.80 4.70
N THR A 148 17.75 -15.64 5.58
CA THR A 148 17.94 -15.51 7.03
C THR A 148 19.41 -15.74 7.42
N SER A 149 20.06 -16.77 6.87
CA SER A 149 21.49 -17.02 7.11
C SER A 149 22.38 -15.90 6.58
N VAL A 150 22.09 -15.39 5.37
CA VAL A 150 22.83 -14.27 4.77
C VAL A 150 22.65 -12.98 5.59
N LEU A 151 21.44 -12.70 6.07
CA LEU A 151 21.18 -11.54 6.93
C LEU A 151 21.97 -11.61 8.24
N VAL A 152 22.04 -12.78 8.87
CA VAL A 152 22.85 -12.99 10.08
C VAL A 152 24.33 -12.81 9.79
N ALA A 153 24.82 -13.29 8.64
CA ALA A 153 26.23 -13.17 8.27
C ALA A 153 26.65 -11.74 7.93
N LEU A 154 25.78 -10.97 7.26
CA LEU A 154 26.13 -9.63 6.74
C LEU A 154 25.67 -8.48 7.64
N ASP A 155 24.74 -8.72 8.56
CA ASP A 155 24.16 -7.74 9.49
C ASP A 155 23.83 -6.35 8.87
N PRO A 156 23.11 -6.30 7.74
CA PRO A 156 22.84 -5.03 7.05
C PRO A 156 22.13 -4.01 7.96
N PRO A 157 22.58 -2.74 7.99
CA PRO A 157 22.06 -1.74 8.91
C PRO A 157 20.59 -1.39 8.67
N LEU A 158 20.07 -1.51 7.44
CA LEU A 158 18.73 -1.07 7.06
C LEU A 158 17.70 -2.21 6.89
N ASN A 159 18.04 -3.45 7.22
CA ASN A 159 17.04 -4.52 7.39
C ASN A 159 16.36 -4.40 8.77
N VAL A 160 15.35 -3.53 8.86
CA VAL A 160 14.74 -3.15 10.15
C VAL A 160 13.66 -4.09 10.69
N ASP A 161 13.16 -5.03 9.87
CA ASP A 161 12.12 -5.98 10.28
C ASP A 161 12.67 -7.37 10.58
N GLU A 162 13.76 -7.75 9.93
CA GLU A 162 14.35 -9.09 10.01
C GLU A 162 15.56 -9.17 10.95
N MET A 163 16.15 -8.04 11.35
CA MET A 163 17.33 -7.99 12.21
C MET A 163 17.02 -7.56 13.65
N PRO A 164 17.87 -7.96 14.63
CA PRO A 164 17.79 -7.48 16.00
C PRO A 164 17.82 -5.94 16.08
N PRO A 165 17.10 -5.34 17.04
CA PRO A 165 17.01 -3.89 17.16
C PRO A 165 18.36 -3.28 17.56
N THR A 166 18.77 -2.25 16.82
CA THR A 166 19.81 -1.29 17.18
C THR A 166 19.18 0.10 17.24
N ALA A 167 19.86 1.10 17.82
CA ALA A 167 19.34 2.47 17.85
C ALA A 167 18.99 2.98 16.43
N LEU A 168 19.87 2.71 15.47
CA LEU A 168 19.65 3.01 14.06
C LEU A 168 18.41 2.31 13.50
N ARG A 169 18.26 0.99 13.68
CA ARG A 169 17.11 0.23 13.14
C ARG A 169 15.79 0.66 13.76
N VAL A 170 15.79 0.94 15.06
CA VAL A 170 14.61 1.44 15.78
C VAL A 170 14.18 2.79 15.20
N GLU A 171 15.13 3.71 15.02
CA GLU A 171 14.82 5.04 14.51
C GLU A 171 14.43 5.02 13.03
N ALA A 172 15.12 4.25 12.21
CA ALA A 172 14.78 4.06 10.81
C ALA A 172 13.38 3.41 10.63
N LYS A 173 13.02 2.44 11.49
CA LYS A 173 11.68 1.85 11.53
C LYS A 173 10.62 2.85 11.98
N ARG A 174 10.94 3.70 12.96
CA ARG A 174 10.06 4.78 13.44
C ARG A 174 9.79 5.79 12.33
N LEU A 175 10.83 6.28 11.64
CA LEU A 175 10.71 7.18 10.50
C LEU A 175 9.90 6.55 9.37
N ARG A 176 10.19 5.31 8.98
CA ARG A 176 9.39 4.60 7.97
C ARG A 176 7.90 4.53 8.34
N SER A 177 7.61 4.32 9.63
CA SER A 177 6.24 4.30 10.14
C SER A 177 5.61 5.68 10.20
N SER A 178 6.39 6.75 10.40
CA SER A 178 5.86 8.12 10.36
C SER A 178 5.57 8.60 8.95
N PHE A 179 6.14 8.03 7.89
CA PHE A 179 5.77 8.42 6.52
C PHE A 179 4.77 7.46 5.87
N PHE A 180 4.72 6.21 6.31
CA PHE A 180 3.91 5.17 5.65
C PHE A 180 3.14 4.25 6.59
N GLY A 181 3.17 4.49 7.90
CA GLY A 181 2.38 3.74 8.88
C GLY A 181 0.93 4.25 8.94
N ALA A 182 0.06 3.52 9.62
CA ALA A 182 -1.34 3.94 9.82
C ALA A 182 -1.45 5.32 10.52
N ASN A 183 -0.42 5.70 11.28
CA ASN A 183 -0.28 6.97 12.02
C ASN A 183 0.77 7.91 11.40
N ALA A 184 1.14 7.75 10.13
CA ALA A 184 1.87 8.81 9.43
C ALA A 184 1.07 10.11 9.59
N PRO A 185 1.70 11.30 9.69
CA PRO A 185 0.96 12.55 9.60
C PRO A 185 0.36 12.62 8.21
N HIS A 186 -0.83 12.04 8.09
CA HIS A 186 -1.78 12.42 7.07
C HIS A 186 -1.92 13.93 7.27
N THR A 187 -1.57 14.70 6.26
CA THR A 187 -1.94 16.12 6.17
C THR A 187 -3.46 16.30 6.34
N HIS A 188 -4.22 15.20 6.22
CA HIS A 188 -5.64 15.06 6.48
C HIS A 188 -5.93 14.38 7.83
N ALA A 189 -6.63 15.07 8.73
CA ALA A 189 -7.09 14.46 9.97
C ALA A 189 -8.00 13.24 9.67
N PRO A 190 -7.89 12.13 10.45
CA PRO A 190 -8.77 10.99 10.29
C PRO A 190 -10.24 11.37 10.33
N ILE A 191 -11.03 10.77 9.46
CA ILE A 191 -12.46 11.08 9.32
C ILE A 191 -13.23 10.27 10.38
N VAL A 192 -13.77 10.97 11.37
CA VAL A 192 -14.56 10.39 12.45
C VAL A 192 -16.06 10.41 12.10
N GLY A 193 -16.71 9.25 12.19
CA GLY A 193 -18.14 9.06 11.91
C GLY A 193 -18.44 8.56 10.48
N ASN A 194 -19.43 7.68 10.35
CA ASN A 194 -19.75 7.02 9.08
C ASN A 194 -20.31 7.99 8.04
N HIS A 195 -21.18 8.92 8.44
CA HIS A 195 -21.69 9.96 7.54
C HIS A 195 -20.58 10.85 6.96
N LYS A 196 -19.53 11.14 7.74
CA LYS A 196 -18.39 11.93 7.22
C LYS A 196 -17.53 11.12 6.25
N VAL A 197 -17.38 9.82 6.50
CA VAL A 197 -16.72 8.88 5.58
C VAL A 197 -17.47 8.81 4.26
N GLU A 198 -18.78 8.66 4.31
CA GLU A 198 -19.66 8.67 3.14
C GLU A 198 -19.56 9.97 2.35
N ALA A 199 -19.70 11.12 3.02
CA ALA A 199 -19.58 12.43 2.38
C ALA A 199 -18.21 12.66 1.71
N ALA A 200 -17.12 12.19 2.32
CA ALA A 200 -15.78 12.28 1.75
C ALA A 200 -15.61 11.38 0.51
N ALA A 201 -16.16 10.17 0.54
CA ALA A 201 -16.16 9.27 -0.62
C ALA A 201 -16.94 9.88 -1.79
N ILE A 202 -18.13 10.42 -1.55
CA ILE A 202 -18.96 11.05 -2.59
C ILE A 202 -18.26 12.27 -3.18
N HIS A 203 -17.71 13.15 -2.34
CA HIS A 203 -16.93 14.30 -2.80
C HIS A 203 -15.76 13.86 -3.68
N TRP A 204 -15.04 12.82 -3.28
CA TRP A 204 -13.94 12.26 -4.05
C TRP A 204 -14.41 11.68 -5.39
N VAL A 205 -15.55 10.98 -5.43
CA VAL A 205 -16.14 10.45 -6.68
C VAL A 205 -16.50 11.58 -7.64
N LEU A 206 -17.07 12.69 -7.16
CA LEU A 206 -17.37 13.85 -8.00
C LEU A 206 -16.10 14.43 -8.64
N VAL A 207 -15.02 14.55 -7.87
CA VAL A 207 -13.71 15.01 -8.37
C VAL A 207 -13.11 14.01 -9.35
N TYR A 208 -13.18 12.71 -9.04
CA TYR A 208 -12.69 11.64 -9.90
C TYR A 208 -13.40 11.66 -11.25
N GLU A 209 -14.73 11.68 -11.28
CA GLU A 209 -15.52 11.69 -12.53
C GLU A 209 -15.23 12.94 -13.37
N ARG A 210 -15.12 14.12 -12.75
CA ARG A 210 -14.70 15.35 -13.43
C ARG A 210 -13.29 15.27 -13.98
N GLY A 211 -12.37 14.65 -13.25
CA GLY A 211 -11.00 14.38 -13.71
C GLY A 211 -10.94 13.44 -14.92
N GLN A 212 -11.97 12.63 -15.14
CA GLN A 212 -12.13 11.81 -16.34
C GLN A 212 -12.88 12.54 -17.47
N GLY A 213 -13.09 13.85 -17.35
CA GLY A 213 -13.76 14.68 -18.36
C GLY A 213 -15.28 14.55 -18.38
N ARG A 214 -15.90 14.00 -17.33
CA ARG A 214 -17.36 13.85 -17.23
C ARG A 214 -18.00 14.97 -16.41
N GLU A 215 -19.26 15.27 -16.71
CA GLU A 215 -20.06 16.24 -15.96
C GLU A 215 -20.75 15.56 -14.79
N ALA A 216 -20.14 15.64 -13.61
CA ALA A 216 -20.63 14.98 -12.39
C ALA A 216 -21.28 15.96 -11.38
N ARG A 217 -22.45 15.57 -10.83
CA ARG A 217 -23.21 16.31 -9.81
C ARG A 217 -23.68 15.40 -8.67
N ASP A 218 -23.77 15.95 -7.47
CA ASP A 218 -24.39 15.30 -6.29
C ASP A 218 -25.92 15.27 -6.44
N SER A 219 -26.54 14.13 -6.20
CA SER A 219 -28.00 13.91 -6.36
C SER A 219 -28.73 13.51 -5.08
N ARG A 220 -28.06 13.40 -3.92
CA ARG A 220 -28.61 12.87 -2.65
C ARG A 220 -29.84 13.59 -2.11
N HIS A 221 -30.14 14.81 -2.57
CA HIS A 221 -31.26 15.63 -2.09
C HIS A 221 -32.37 15.84 -3.13
N GLN A 222 -32.32 15.13 -4.25
CA GLN A 222 -33.24 15.33 -5.38
C GLN A 222 -34.22 14.16 -5.59
N GLY A 223 -34.26 13.19 -4.67
CA GLY A 223 -35.11 12.01 -4.78
C GLY A 223 -34.64 10.99 -5.82
N GLU A 224 -33.46 11.19 -6.38
CA GLU A 224 -32.83 10.33 -7.39
C GLU A 224 -32.48 8.95 -6.79
N ALA A 225 -32.34 7.95 -7.66
CA ALA A 225 -32.05 6.58 -7.26
C ALA A 225 -30.62 6.36 -6.73
N ALA A 226 -29.71 7.33 -6.87
CA ALA A 226 -28.31 7.19 -6.50
C ALA A 226 -27.67 8.51 -6.03
N ASP A 227 -26.45 8.42 -5.49
CA ASP A 227 -25.71 9.54 -4.90
C ASP A 227 -25.13 10.54 -5.91
N VAL A 228 -24.71 10.07 -7.09
CA VAL A 228 -24.03 10.89 -8.11
C VAL A 228 -24.59 10.63 -9.50
N ILE A 229 -24.81 11.69 -10.27
CA ILE A 229 -25.12 11.62 -11.72
C ILE A 229 -23.92 12.16 -12.50
N SER A 230 -23.44 11.41 -13.49
CA SER A 230 -22.21 11.74 -14.24
C SER A 230 -22.34 11.43 -15.73
N SER A 231 -22.56 12.45 -16.57
CA SER A 231 -22.69 12.33 -18.03
C SER A 231 -23.56 11.14 -18.50
N GLY A 232 -24.76 11.00 -17.90
CA GLY A 232 -25.71 9.91 -18.20
C GLY A 232 -25.58 8.68 -17.29
N ARG A 233 -24.46 8.55 -16.57
CA ARG A 233 -24.27 7.47 -15.58
C ARG A 233 -24.99 7.80 -14.29
N VAL A 234 -25.60 6.78 -13.70
CA VAL A 234 -26.23 6.81 -12.38
C VAL A 234 -25.32 6.05 -11.42
N ILE A 235 -24.76 6.73 -10.41
CA ILE A 235 -23.67 6.18 -9.59
C ILE A 235 -24.08 6.17 -8.13
N GLU A 236 -24.20 4.97 -7.56
CA GLU A 236 -24.37 4.75 -6.13
C GLU A 236 -23.01 4.56 -5.45
N VAL A 237 -22.74 5.26 -4.35
CA VAL A 237 -21.43 5.23 -3.68
C VAL A 237 -21.50 4.43 -2.38
N LYS A 238 -20.71 3.35 -2.29
CA LYS A 238 -20.53 2.58 -1.05
C LYS A 238 -19.18 2.90 -0.42
N ALA A 239 -19.21 3.63 0.68
CA ALA A 239 -18.02 4.10 1.37
C ALA A 239 -17.56 3.15 2.48
N TYR A 240 -16.30 2.74 2.44
CA TYR A 240 -15.67 1.89 3.45
C TYR A 240 -14.48 2.61 4.08
N GLY A 241 -14.49 2.68 5.42
CA GLY A 241 -13.40 3.28 6.16
C GLY A 241 -12.06 2.53 5.98
N GLY A 242 -12.13 1.20 5.84
CA GLY A 242 -11.01 0.30 5.53
C GLY A 242 -11.28 -0.44 4.23
N SER A 243 -11.10 -1.77 4.20
CA SER A 243 -11.46 -2.58 3.03
C SER A 243 -12.93 -3.03 3.09
N ALA A 244 -13.57 -3.10 1.93
CA ALA A 244 -14.88 -3.69 1.68
C ALA A 244 -14.84 -5.22 1.54
N ARG A 245 -13.65 -5.84 1.55
CA ARG A 245 -13.48 -7.27 1.32
C ARG A 245 -14.31 -8.10 2.30
N GLY A 246 -15.18 -8.96 1.76
CA GLY A 246 -16.04 -9.85 2.53
C GLY A 246 -17.23 -9.16 3.21
N SER A 247 -17.47 -7.88 2.90
CA SER A 247 -18.67 -7.17 3.33
C SER A 247 -19.79 -7.34 2.32
N ASP A 248 -21.03 -7.36 2.80
CA ASP A 248 -22.21 -7.25 1.94
C ASP A 248 -22.37 -5.82 1.41
N LEU A 249 -22.89 -5.71 0.18
CA LEU A 249 -23.25 -4.44 -0.46
C LEU A 249 -24.74 -4.19 -0.26
N TRP A 250 -25.06 -3.35 0.72
CA TRP A 250 -26.44 -2.96 1.02
C TRP A 250 -26.93 -1.96 -0.02
N LEU A 251 -27.92 -2.36 -0.83
CA LEU A 251 -28.61 -1.50 -1.78
C LEU A 251 -30.08 -1.37 -1.37
N GLU A 252 -30.64 -0.17 -1.53
CA GLU A 252 -32.08 0.05 -1.38
C GLU A 252 -32.85 -0.62 -2.52
N VAL A 253 -34.12 -0.96 -2.30
CA VAL A 253 -34.97 -1.60 -3.33
C VAL A 253 -34.96 -0.79 -4.64
N ARG A 254 -35.13 0.53 -4.56
CA ARG A 254 -35.08 1.42 -5.73
C ARG A 254 -33.73 1.40 -6.46
N GLN A 255 -32.62 1.22 -5.74
CA GLN A 255 -31.28 1.12 -6.34
C GLN A 255 -31.13 -0.21 -7.09
N VAL A 256 -31.64 -1.30 -6.52
CA VAL A 256 -31.64 -2.61 -7.18
C VAL A 256 -32.54 -2.61 -8.41
N GLU A 257 -33.71 -1.98 -8.33
CA GLU A 257 -34.64 -1.83 -9.46
C GLU A 257 -34.02 -1.00 -10.59
N GLU A 258 -33.42 0.15 -10.26
CA GLU A 258 -32.70 1.00 -11.22
C GLU A 258 -31.55 0.22 -11.88
N ALA A 259 -30.71 -0.44 -11.08
CA ALA A 259 -29.56 -1.21 -11.58
C ALA A 259 -29.94 -2.36 -12.54
N ARG A 260 -31.16 -2.89 -12.43
CA ARG A 260 -31.67 -3.95 -13.32
C ARG A 260 -32.17 -3.41 -14.66
N GLN A 261 -32.60 -2.16 -14.70
CA GLN A 261 -33.24 -1.56 -15.87
C GLN A 261 -32.31 -0.61 -16.62
N ASN A 262 -31.34 -0.03 -15.92
CA ASN A 262 -30.43 0.97 -16.45
C ASN A 262 -29.02 0.38 -16.65
N PRO A 263 -28.57 0.19 -17.91
CA PRO A 263 -27.24 -0.34 -18.19
C PRO A 263 -26.10 0.63 -17.79
N ASP A 264 -26.40 1.92 -17.60
CA ASP A 264 -25.47 2.95 -17.17
C ASP A 264 -25.52 3.18 -15.63
N PHE A 265 -26.07 2.21 -14.88
CA PHE A 265 -26.01 2.20 -13.43
C PHE A 265 -24.69 1.59 -12.92
N HIS A 266 -24.04 2.30 -12.00
CA HIS A 266 -22.77 1.91 -11.39
C HIS A 266 -22.90 1.87 -9.87
N VAL A 267 -22.25 0.88 -9.26
CA VAL A 267 -21.95 0.88 -7.83
C VAL A 267 -20.46 1.13 -7.65
N TYR A 268 -20.12 2.31 -7.15
CA TYR A 268 -18.77 2.72 -6.84
C TYR A 268 -18.45 2.37 -5.38
N VAL A 269 -17.62 1.36 -5.18
CA VAL A 269 -17.10 1.01 -3.84
C VAL A 269 -15.81 1.79 -3.61
N VAL A 270 -15.83 2.69 -2.63
CA VAL A 270 -14.68 3.52 -2.26
C VAL A 270 -14.10 3.04 -0.93
N GLU A 271 -12.91 2.46 -0.99
CA GLU A 271 -12.20 1.91 0.18
C GLU A 271 -11.17 2.88 0.76
N ASN A 272 -10.74 2.59 1.99
CA ASN A 272 -9.66 3.27 2.71
C ASN A 272 -9.94 4.77 2.96
N VAL A 273 -11.20 5.11 3.22
CA VAL A 273 -11.66 6.49 3.35
C VAL A 273 -11.35 7.08 4.74
N ARG A 274 -11.36 6.27 5.80
CA ARG A 274 -11.31 6.75 7.19
C ARG A 274 -10.00 7.47 7.53
N GLN A 275 -8.92 7.13 6.85
CA GLN A 275 -7.61 7.75 7.07
C GLN A 275 -7.55 9.22 6.59
N GLY A 276 -8.45 9.64 5.70
CA GLY A 276 -8.67 11.05 5.35
C GLY A 276 -7.91 11.58 4.13
N ASP A 277 -6.84 10.94 3.68
CA ASP A 277 -6.10 11.32 2.47
C ASP A 277 -6.77 10.77 1.19
N PRO A 278 -7.34 11.62 0.32
CA PRO A 278 -8.03 11.16 -0.87
C PRO A 278 -7.11 10.50 -1.91
N SER A 279 -5.79 10.69 -1.85
CA SER A 279 -4.83 10.02 -2.75
C SER A 279 -4.68 8.52 -2.46
N LEU A 280 -5.03 8.11 -1.23
CA LEU A 280 -4.98 6.73 -0.77
C LEU A 280 -6.33 5.99 -0.89
N PHE A 281 -7.38 6.68 -1.36
CA PHE A 281 -8.67 6.05 -1.60
C PHE A 281 -8.54 5.07 -2.77
N ARG A 282 -9.32 3.99 -2.74
CA ARG A 282 -9.37 3.01 -3.82
C ARG A 282 -10.79 2.89 -4.33
N LEU A 283 -10.95 2.91 -5.64
CA LEU A 283 -12.23 2.74 -6.31
C LEU A 283 -12.32 1.34 -6.92
N ILE A 284 -13.44 0.68 -6.68
CA ILE A 284 -13.91 -0.49 -7.43
C ILE A 284 -15.21 -0.06 -8.10
N ASP A 285 -15.21 -0.08 -9.43
CA ASP A 285 -16.39 0.22 -10.26
C ASP A 285 -17.10 -1.09 -10.61
N LEU A 286 -18.28 -1.32 -10.03
CA LEU A 286 -19.14 -2.46 -10.34
C LEU A 286 -20.27 -2.01 -11.27
N HIS A 287 -20.29 -2.53 -12.49
CA HIS A 287 -21.32 -2.24 -13.48
C HIS A 287 -21.47 -3.37 -14.50
N GLY A 288 -22.46 -3.22 -15.39
CA GLY A 288 -22.72 -4.14 -16.49
C GLY A 288 -22.89 -5.58 -16.00
N GLU A 289 -22.24 -6.52 -16.68
CA GLU A 289 -22.37 -7.96 -16.39
C GLU A 289 -21.90 -8.31 -14.97
N THR A 290 -20.86 -7.64 -14.46
CA THR A 290 -20.34 -7.91 -13.11
C THR A 290 -21.37 -7.55 -12.05
N LEU A 291 -22.04 -6.40 -12.19
CA LEU A 291 -23.08 -5.99 -11.26
C LEU A 291 -24.32 -6.88 -11.41
N ALA A 292 -24.72 -7.22 -12.63
CA ALA A 292 -25.86 -8.11 -12.88
C ALA A 292 -25.70 -9.47 -12.18
N GLN A 293 -24.53 -10.10 -12.29
CA GLN A 293 -24.22 -11.38 -11.64
C GLN A 293 -24.26 -11.30 -10.10
N LEU A 294 -23.90 -10.14 -9.52
CA LEU A 294 -24.04 -9.90 -8.08
C LEU A 294 -25.51 -9.75 -7.67
N LEU A 295 -26.30 -9.02 -8.45
CA LEU A 295 -27.72 -8.78 -8.19
C LEU A 295 -28.59 -10.04 -8.31
N GLU A 296 -28.18 -11.03 -9.13
CA GLU A 296 -28.84 -12.35 -9.18
C GLU A 296 -28.75 -13.12 -7.86
N ARG A 297 -27.72 -12.83 -7.05
CA ARG A 297 -27.49 -13.45 -5.74
C ARG A 297 -28.03 -12.61 -4.59
N ALA A 298 -28.59 -11.43 -4.89
CA ALA A 298 -29.12 -10.53 -3.87
C ALA A 298 -30.32 -11.17 -3.18
N THR A 299 -30.32 -11.14 -1.84
CA THR A 299 -31.47 -11.53 -1.03
C THR A 299 -32.15 -10.26 -0.52
N GLU A 300 -33.42 -10.08 -0.86
CA GLU A 300 -34.20 -8.96 -0.35
C GLU A 300 -34.42 -9.11 1.17
N GLN A 301 -34.17 -8.04 1.91
CA GLN A 301 -34.32 -7.99 3.36
C GLN A 301 -35.24 -6.82 3.73
N HIS A 302 -36.24 -7.08 4.57
CA HIS A 302 -37.22 -6.07 5.01
C HIS A 302 -36.86 -5.60 6.42
N TYR A 303 -36.53 -4.32 6.58
CA TYR A 303 -36.21 -3.73 7.87
C TYR A 303 -37.17 -2.60 8.22
N TYR A 304 -37.42 -2.43 9.52
CA TYR A 304 -38.11 -1.27 10.07
C TYR A 304 -37.11 -0.44 10.87
N THR A 305 -37.00 0.85 10.55
CA THR A 305 -36.30 1.79 11.40
C THR A 305 -37.26 2.27 12.49
N VAL A 306 -36.98 1.90 13.75
CA VAL A 306 -37.73 2.40 14.89
C VAL A 306 -36.96 3.60 15.47
N PRO A 307 -37.46 4.84 15.35
CA PRO A 307 -36.82 5.98 15.98
C PRO A 307 -36.90 5.83 17.49
N LEU A 308 -35.77 6.01 18.19
CA LEU A 308 -35.72 6.08 19.64
C LEU A 308 -35.42 7.53 20.04
N PRO A 309 -36.45 8.34 20.38
CA PRO A 309 -36.22 9.70 20.84
C PRO A 309 -35.36 9.71 22.10
N VAL A 310 -34.45 10.70 22.19
CA VAL A 310 -33.55 10.86 23.34
C VAL A 310 -34.32 10.91 24.66
N ALA A 311 -35.46 11.61 24.69
CA ALA A 311 -36.32 11.69 25.87
C ALA A 311 -36.84 10.31 26.34
N VAL A 312 -37.12 9.39 25.40
CA VAL A 312 -37.56 8.01 25.73
C VAL A 312 -36.38 7.19 26.24
N TYR A 313 -35.20 7.33 25.63
CA TYR A 313 -33.98 6.67 26.08
C TYR A 313 -33.60 7.07 27.51
N ASP A 314 -33.59 8.38 27.81
CA ASP A 314 -33.22 8.91 29.12
C ASP A 314 -34.22 8.52 30.21
N ALA A 315 -35.53 8.51 29.89
CA ALA A 315 -36.57 8.10 30.82
C ALA A 315 -36.45 6.63 31.24
N VAL A 316 -36.07 5.74 30.32
CA VAL A 316 -35.87 4.31 30.61
C VAL A 316 -34.57 4.08 31.38
N ARG A 317 -33.51 4.81 31.05
CA ARG A 317 -32.22 4.72 31.77
C ARG A 317 -32.32 5.20 33.22
N GLY A 318 -33.13 6.23 33.50
CA GLY A 318 -33.35 6.76 34.84
C GLY A 318 -34.22 5.89 35.76
N GLN A 319 -34.88 4.85 35.24
CA GLN A 319 -35.73 3.93 36.01
C GLN A 319 -34.99 2.67 36.50
N SER A 320 -33.71 2.54 36.17
CA SER A 320 -32.88 1.39 36.56
C SER A 320 -31.92 1.78 37.69
N GLU A 321 -32.42 2.00 38.91
CA GLU A 321 -31.60 1.84 40.12
C GLU A 321 -31.75 0.39 40.64
N PRO A 322 -30.65 -0.27 41.03
CA PRO A 322 -30.71 -1.64 41.54
C PRO A 322 -31.33 -1.66 42.94
N ASN A 323 -32.39 -2.45 43.12
CA ASN A 323 -32.75 -2.99 44.45
C ASN A 323 -31.68 -3.98 44.92
#